data_AF-A0A521SFC0-F1
#
_entry.id   AF-A0A521SFC0-F1
#
_cell.length_a   1.000
_cell.length_b   1.000
_cell.length_c   1.000
_cell.angle_alpha   90.00
_cell.angle_beta   90.00
_cell.angle_gamma   90.00
#
_symmetry.space_group_name_H-M   'P 1'
#
loop_
_entity.id
_entity.type
_entity.pdbx_description
1 polymer ?
#
loop_
_entity_poly.entity_id
_entity_poly.type
_entity_poly.pdbx_seq_one_letter_code
_entity_poly.pdbx_strand_id
1 'polypeptide(L)'
;MKKSFMPRLFSALISLALLGSQGGVATARAADKLVGLYSARVMSQSMPWIAQEAGLFKKHNLDFDLVYIASSGMATAAIVGGDVEIILTGGVGIVRAYVQGTTDLTFIGEIGRA
;
A
#
# COMPACT_ATOMS: atom_id res chain seq x y z
N MET A 1 -14.84 -38.66 -54.04
CA MET A 1 -15.75 -37.74 -53.32
C MET A 1 -15.55 -37.91 -51.81
N LYS A 2 -15.19 -36.82 -51.12
CA LYS A 2 -15.29 -36.56 -49.66
C LYS A 2 -14.47 -37.45 -48.70
N LYS A 3 -13.40 -36.89 -48.09
CA LYS A 3 -12.95 -37.19 -46.70
C LYS A 3 -11.74 -36.34 -46.19
N SER A 4 -11.58 -35.09 -46.63
CA SER A 4 -10.55 -34.16 -46.11
C SER A 4 -11.13 -32.98 -45.28
N PHE A 5 -12.43 -33.02 -44.96
CA PHE A 5 -13.14 -31.84 -44.45
C PHE A 5 -13.17 -31.70 -42.92
N MET A 6 -12.74 -32.73 -42.17
CA MET A 6 -12.92 -32.78 -40.71
C MET A 6 -11.81 -32.15 -39.83
N PRO A 7 -10.51 -32.08 -40.21
CA PRO A 7 -9.50 -31.52 -39.31
C PRO A 7 -9.50 -29.98 -39.28
N ARG A 8 -9.99 -29.33 -40.36
CA ARG A 8 -10.05 -27.86 -40.46
C ARG A 8 -11.13 -27.24 -39.58
N LEU A 9 -12.26 -27.93 -39.38
CA LEU A 9 -13.33 -27.48 -38.50
C LEU A 9 -12.91 -27.54 -37.02
N PHE A 10 -12.13 -28.56 -36.64
CA PHE A 10 -11.64 -28.75 -35.28
C PHE A 10 -10.56 -27.73 -34.92
N SER A 11 -9.64 -27.43 -35.85
CA SER A 11 -8.65 -26.36 -35.67
C SER A 11 -9.29 -24.96 -35.57
N ALA A 12 -10.36 -24.69 -36.32
CA ALA A 12 -11.06 -23.41 -36.25
C ALA A 12 -11.76 -23.17 -34.89
N LEU A 13 -12.30 -24.23 -34.28
CA LEU A 13 -12.90 -24.18 -32.94
C LEU A 13 -11.87 -23.91 -31.84
N ILE A 14 -10.67 -24.50 -31.96
CA ILE A 14 -9.58 -24.26 -31.00
C ILE A 14 -9.02 -22.84 -31.14
N SER A 15 -8.89 -22.33 -32.37
CA SER A 15 -8.45 -20.95 -32.60
C SER A 15 -9.45 -19.91 -32.10
N LEU A 16 -10.76 -20.19 -32.18
CA LEU A 16 -11.79 -19.29 -31.65
C LEU A 16 -11.83 -19.31 -30.11
N ALA A 17 -11.54 -20.46 -29.48
CA ALA A 17 -11.40 -20.57 -28.04
C ALA A 17 -10.15 -19.81 -27.51
N LEU A 18 -9.04 -19.84 -28.25
CA LEU A 18 -7.82 -19.09 -27.88
C LEU A 18 -7.95 -17.57 -28.11
N LEU A 19 -8.82 -17.12 -29.01
CA LEU A 19 -9.08 -15.69 -29.21
C LEU A 19 -10.04 -15.11 -28.16
N GLY A 20 -10.90 -15.94 -27.57
CA GLY A 20 -11.86 -15.54 -26.53
C GLY A 20 -11.23 -15.28 -25.15
N SER A 21 -10.02 -15.78 -24.88
CA SER A 21 -9.30 -15.56 -23.61
C SER A 21 -8.49 -14.28 -23.56
N GLN A 22 -8.52 -13.44 -24.61
CA GLN A 22 -7.90 -12.11 -24.61
C GLN A 22 -8.83 -11.00 -24.11
N GLY A 23 -9.96 -11.36 -23.49
CA GLY A 23 -10.74 -10.44 -22.70
C GLY A 23 -9.85 -9.87 -21.60
N GLY A 24 -9.46 -8.60 -21.77
CA GLY A 24 -8.49 -7.92 -20.93
C GLY A 24 -8.73 -8.24 -19.47
N VAL A 25 -7.70 -8.79 -18.83
CA VAL A 25 -7.64 -8.87 -17.37
C VAL A 25 -7.72 -7.43 -16.90
N ALA A 26 -8.93 -6.98 -16.55
CA ALA A 26 -9.10 -5.84 -15.68
C ALA A 26 -8.37 -6.25 -14.40
N THR A 27 -7.12 -5.83 -14.28
CA THR A 27 -6.38 -5.89 -13.03
C THR A 27 -7.16 -5.02 -12.07
N ALA A 28 -8.11 -5.63 -11.37
CA ALA A 28 -8.57 -5.11 -10.10
C ALA A 28 -7.29 -4.95 -9.28
N ARG A 29 -6.81 -3.70 -9.18
CA ARG A 29 -5.70 -3.37 -8.29
C ARG A 29 -6.18 -3.81 -6.91
N ALA A 30 -5.54 -4.83 -6.35
CA ALA A 30 -5.75 -5.17 -4.95
C ALA A 30 -5.47 -3.90 -4.13
N ALA A 31 -6.18 -3.74 -3.01
CA ALA A 31 -5.94 -2.59 -2.16
C ALA A 31 -4.47 -2.59 -1.74
N ASP A 32 -3.78 -1.47 -1.95
CA ASP A 32 -2.40 -1.34 -1.52
C ASP A 32 -2.41 -1.36 0.02
N LYS A 33 -1.75 -2.37 0.60
CA LYS A 33 -1.66 -2.54 2.04
C LYS A 33 -0.52 -1.69 2.55
N LEU A 34 -0.81 -0.84 3.51
CA LEU A 34 0.13 0.12 4.05
C LEU A 34 0.02 0.14 5.57
N VAL A 35 1.13 -0.07 6.27
CA VAL A 35 1.15 -0.01 7.74
C VAL A 35 1.69 1.35 8.18
N GLY A 36 0.81 2.09 8.86
CA GLY A 36 1.10 3.38 9.46
C GLY A 36 1.31 3.26 10.98
N LEU A 37 2.17 4.11 11.55
CA LEU A 37 2.37 4.18 12.99
C LEU A 37 2.20 5.61 13.50
N TYR A 38 1.62 5.80 14.67
CA TYR A 38 1.59 7.11 15.35
C TYR A 38 2.03 7.02 16.81
N SER A 39 2.77 8.03 17.28
CA SER A 39 3.47 7.94 18.57
C SER A 39 2.82 8.65 19.75
N ALA A 40 1.90 9.60 19.51
CA ALA A 40 1.18 10.25 20.60
C ALA A 40 -0.31 10.37 20.29
N ARG A 41 -1.13 10.07 21.30
CA ARG A 41 -2.58 10.25 21.26
C ARG A 41 -2.91 11.69 21.64
N VAL A 42 -2.57 12.61 20.75
CA VAL A 42 -2.81 14.04 20.88
C VAL A 42 -3.57 14.55 19.67
N MET A 43 -4.29 15.67 19.84
CA MET A 43 -5.16 16.20 18.79
C MET A 43 -4.38 16.57 17.52
N SER A 44 -3.13 17.00 17.63
CA SER A 44 -2.25 17.26 16.48
C SER A 44 -1.89 16.00 15.67
N GLN A 45 -2.03 14.81 16.23
CA GLN A 45 -1.79 13.54 15.52
C GLN A 45 -3.08 12.76 15.24
N SER A 46 -4.24 13.40 15.39
CA SER A 46 -5.55 12.74 15.21
C SER A 46 -5.92 12.49 13.75
N MET A 47 -5.33 13.22 12.79
CA MET A 47 -5.72 13.19 11.38
C MET A 47 -5.71 11.79 10.75
N PRO A 48 -4.68 10.93 10.95
CA PRO A 48 -4.68 9.58 10.37
C PRO A 48 -5.77 8.68 10.96
N TRP A 49 -6.04 8.78 12.27
CA TRP A 49 -7.06 7.98 12.94
C TRP A 49 -8.46 8.40 12.50
N ILE A 50 -8.74 9.71 12.43
CA ILE A 50 -10.00 10.23 11.92
C ILE A 50 -10.22 9.80 10.46
N ALA A 51 -9.17 9.83 9.62
CA ALA A 51 -9.27 9.37 8.24
C ALA A 51 -9.57 7.87 8.12
N GLN A 52 -9.03 7.06 9.04
CA GLN A 52 -9.31 5.63 9.13
C GLN A 52 -10.76 5.37 9.56
N GLU A 53 -11.24 6.06 10.60
CA GLU A 53 -12.62 5.94 11.09
C GLU A 53 -13.65 6.44 10.08
N ALA A 54 -13.33 7.51 9.35
CA ALA A 54 -14.15 8.02 8.25
C ALA A 54 -14.14 7.10 7.01
N GLY A 55 -13.33 6.03 7.00
CA GLY A 55 -13.24 5.10 5.88
C GLY A 55 -12.61 5.70 4.62
N LEU A 56 -11.87 6.80 4.74
CA LEU A 56 -11.27 7.49 3.59
C LEU A 56 -10.23 6.61 2.88
N PHE A 57 -9.43 5.84 3.62
CA PHE A 57 -8.46 4.91 3.02
C PHE A 57 -9.15 3.84 2.16
N LYS A 58 -10.24 3.24 2.68
CA LYS A 58 -11.03 2.25 1.93
C LYS A 58 -11.63 2.82 0.66
N LYS A 59 -12.08 4.09 0.68
CA LYS A 59 -12.59 4.79 -0.51
C LYS A 59 -11.53 4.90 -1.61
N HIS A 60 -10.26 5.03 -1.24
CA HIS A 60 -9.13 5.10 -2.16
C HIS A 60 -8.49 3.74 -2.44
N ASN A 61 -9.15 2.62 -2.08
CA ASN A 61 -8.63 1.27 -2.25
C ASN A 61 -7.26 1.09 -1.55
N LEU A 62 -7.10 1.70 -0.37
CA LEU A 62 -5.94 1.57 0.50
C LEU A 62 -6.36 0.79 1.76
N ASP A 63 -5.65 -0.30 2.05
CA ASP A 63 -5.79 -1.03 3.31
C ASP A 63 -4.75 -0.50 4.30
N PHE A 64 -5.12 0.59 4.99
CA PHE A 64 -4.24 1.29 5.91
C PHE A 64 -4.43 0.81 7.35
N ASP A 65 -3.43 0.08 7.86
CA ASP A 65 -3.38 -0.38 9.24
C ASP A 65 -2.61 0.61 10.09
N LEU A 66 -3.32 1.34 10.96
CA LEU A 66 -2.74 2.37 11.82
C LEU A 66 -2.47 1.82 13.22
N VAL A 67 -1.20 1.66 13.56
CA VAL A 67 -0.72 1.12 14.83
C VAL A 67 -0.29 2.23 15.77
N TYR A 68 -0.72 2.16 17.04
CA TYR A 68 -0.28 3.08 18.07
C TYR A 68 0.95 2.53 18.81
N ILE A 69 2.04 3.30 18.85
CA ILE A 69 3.21 2.98 19.70
C ILE A 69 3.57 4.20 20.55
N ALA A 70 3.36 4.12 21.86
CA ALA A 70 3.62 5.20 22.82
C ALA A 70 5.12 5.46 23.09
N SER A 71 5.98 5.42 22.07
CA SER A 71 7.42 5.69 22.19
C SER A 71 8.02 6.09 20.84
N SER A 72 8.55 7.31 20.75
CA SER A 72 9.21 7.81 19.54
C SER A 72 10.44 6.99 19.15
N GLY A 73 11.16 6.43 20.13
CA GLY A 73 12.32 5.58 19.89
C GLY A 73 11.93 4.24 19.28
N MET A 74 10.87 3.60 19.79
CA MET A 74 10.35 2.36 19.23
C MET A 74 9.73 2.58 17.85
N ALA A 75 9.01 3.69 17.66
CA ALA A 75 8.46 4.06 16.35
C ALA A 75 9.55 4.25 15.29
N THR A 76 10.66 4.89 15.69
CA THR A 76 11.83 5.06 14.82
C THR A 76 12.50 3.72 14.53
N ALA A 77 12.66 2.84 15.53
CA ALA A 77 13.22 1.51 15.32
C ALA A 77 12.35 0.64 14.40
N ALA A 78 11.02 0.75 14.50
CA ALA A 78 10.08 0.02 13.65
C ALA A 78 10.18 0.45 12.17
N ILE A 79 10.27 1.75 11.88
CA ILE A 79 10.45 2.21 10.49
C ILE A 79 11.85 1.87 9.95
N VAL A 80 12.89 1.97 10.78
CA VAL A 80 14.26 1.57 10.40
C VAL A 80 14.33 0.06 10.14
N GLY A 81 13.60 -0.73 10.91
CA GLY A 81 13.49 -2.18 10.73
C GLY A 81 12.62 -2.61 9.55
N GLY A 82 11.85 -1.69 8.95
CA GLY A 82 10.93 -2.00 7.86
C GLY A 82 9.60 -2.64 8.32
N ASP A 83 9.28 -2.59 9.62
CA ASP A 83 8.01 -3.11 10.16
C ASP A 83 6.81 -2.25 9.74
N VAL A 84 7.07 -0.98 9.42
CA VAL A 84 6.07 0.02 9.05
C VAL A 84 6.61 0.88 7.91
N GLU A 85 5.71 1.35 7.05
CA GLU A 85 6.07 2.12 5.86
C GLU A 85 5.94 3.62 6.09
N ILE A 86 4.98 4.04 6.93
CA ILE A 86 4.76 5.45 7.27
C ILE A 86 4.68 5.59 8.78
N ILE A 87 5.36 6.59 9.32
CA ILE A 87 5.21 6.96 10.72
C ILE A 87 4.89 8.43 10.89
N LEU A 88 4.00 8.70 11.83
CA LEU A 88 3.73 10.01 12.36
C LEU A 88 4.34 10.08 13.77
N THR A 89 5.43 10.83 13.90
CA THR A 89 6.15 10.98 15.15
C THR A 89 6.86 12.32 15.21
N GLY A 90 7.40 12.66 16.38
CA GLY A 90 8.23 13.85 16.53
C GLY A 90 9.55 13.73 15.75
N GLY A 91 9.97 14.82 15.09
CA GLY A 91 11.16 14.83 14.24
C GLY A 91 12.48 14.48 14.94
N VAL A 92 12.59 14.69 16.26
CA VAL A 92 13.82 14.43 17.03
C VAL A 92 14.27 12.97 16.95
N GLY A 93 13.33 12.02 16.96
CA GLY A 93 13.65 10.59 16.84
C GLY A 93 14.30 10.25 15.49
N ILE A 94 13.74 10.82 14.42
CA ILE A 94 14.21 10.61 13.05
C ILE A 94 15.53 11.32 12.80
N VAL A 95 15.69 12.55 13.26
CA VAL A 95 16.96 13.29 13.16
C VAL A 95 18.08 12.52 13.88
N ARG A 96 17.80 11.93 15.05
CA ARG A 96 18.79 11.10 15.75
C ARG A 96 19.15 9.85 14.96
N ALA A 97 18.18 9.14 14.38
CA ALA A 97 18.44 7.97 13.54
C ALA A 97 19.26 8.34 12.28
N TYR A 98 19.02 9.52 11.71
CA TYR A 98 19.80 10.05 10.59
C TYR A 98 21.27 10.27 10.97
N VAL A 99 21.53 10.88 12.13
CA VAL A 99 22.90 11.05 12.65
C VAL A 99 23.56 9.70 12.96
N GLN A 100 22.78 8.66 13.28
CA GLN A 100 23.26 7.29 13.48
C GLN A 100 23.51 6.52 12.18
N GLY A 101 23.28 7.13 11.02
CA GLY A 101 23.57 6.55 9.70
C GLY A 101 22.35 6.01 8.95
N THR A 102 21.13 6.20 9.46
CA THR A 102 19.91 5.83 8.73
C THR A 102 19.50 6.95 7.77
N THR A 103 19.91 6.85 6.50
CA THR A 103 19.63 7.88 5.49
C THR A 103 18.42 7.59 4.61
N ASP A 104 17.79 6.42 4.75
CA ASP A 104 16.70 5.97 3.87
C ASP A 104 15.32 6.54 4.26
N LEU A 105 15.25 7.33 5.33
CA LEU A 105 14.02 7.94 5.82
C LEU A 105 13.79 9.31 5.15
N THR A 106 12.58 9.51 4.62
CA THR A 106 12.18 10.78 3.98
C THR A 106 10.99 11.40 4.70
N PHE A 107 11.02 12.71 4.89
CA PHE A 107 9.88 13.47 5.39
C PHE A 107 8.92 13.81 4.25
N ILE A 108 7.65 13.38 4.37
CA ILE A 108 6.60 13.62 3.36
C ILE A 108 5.64 14.77 3.73
N GLY A 109 5.68 15.24 4.97
CA GLY A 109 4.83 16.31 5.47
C GLY A 109 4.96 16.52 6.98
N GLU A 110 4.38 17.63 7.46
CA GLU A 110 4.31 17.98 8.88
C GLU A 110 2.84 18.19 9.28
N ILE A 111 2.50 17.87 10.52
CA ILE A 111 1.23 18.28 11.13
C ILE A 111 1.52 19.35 12.19
N GLY A 112 1.53 20.60 11.73
CA GLY A 112 1.79 21.81 12.51
C GLY A 112 1.00 22.99 11.93
N ARG A 113 0.91 24.10 12.68
CA ARG A 113 0.34 25.33 12.13
C ARG A 113 1.36 25.92 11.14
N ALA A 114 0.90 26.20 9.92
CA ALA A 114 1.63 27.00 8.94
C ALA A 114 1.90 28.42 9.45
#